data_AF-A0A969A7S0-F1
#
_entry.id   AF-A0A969A7S0-F1
#
_cell.length_a   1.000
_cell.length_b   1.000
_cell.length_c   1.000
_cell.angle_alpha   90.00
_cell.angle_beta   90.00
_cell.angle_gamma   90.00
#
_symmetry.space_group_name_H-M   'P 1'
#
loop_
_entity.id
_entity.type
_entity.pdbx_description
1 polymer ?
#
loop_
_entity_poly.entity_id
_entity_poly.type
_entity_poly.pdbx_seq_one_letter_code
_entity_poly.pdbx_strand_id
1 'polypeptide(L)'
;MLRRFSLRWFWLFIGSLGLFVSSWMLQFLLVSAPAANVPKLEVAPISALSLPALRPLDNLLQAALNSAEQAKATAQTAQTTQDWSVVMGQWADALTLIQSVPGSSPQRLFAQRKGVEFCIIWRQRSKRPQAACQPFSRP
;
A
#
# COMPACT_ATOMS: atom_id res chain seq x y z
N MET A 1 55.92 8.14 -23.76
CA MET A 1 55.86 7.11 -22.70
C MET A 1 54.42 6.62 -22.57
N LEU A 2 54.16 5.38 -23.01
CA LEU A 2 52.90 4.68 -22.78
C LEU A 2 52.72 4.40 -21.28
N ARG A 3 51.49 4.48 -20.77
CA ARG A 3 50.89 3.38 -19.98
C ARG A 3 49.36 3.50 -19.92
N ARG A 4 48.76 2.64 -20.75
CA ARG A 4 47.35 2.25 -20.79
C ARG A 4 46.97 1.66 -19.43
N PHE A 5 46.17 2.37 -18.63
CA PHE A 5 45.53 1.77 -17.46
C PHE A 5 44.14 1.24 -17.84
N SER A 6 44.19 0.02 -18.37
CA SER A 6 43.32 -1.10 -18.01
C SER A 6 41.80 -0.98 -18.26
N LEU A 7 41.42 -1.02 -19.54
CA LEU A 7 40.09 -1.47 -20.01
C LEU A 7 39.76 -2.96 -19.66
N ARG A 8 40.61 -3.65 -18.88
CA ARG A 8 40.40 -5.06 -18.49
C ARG A 8 39.40 -5.24 -17.35
N TRP A 9 39.14 -4.21 -16.53
CA TRP A 9 38.20 -4.31 -15.42
C TRP A 9 36.74 -4.06 -15.81
N PHE A 10 36.50 -3.35 -16.92
CA PHE A 10 35.15 -3.02 -17.37
C PHE A 10 34.41 -4.24 -17.94
N TRP A 11 35.14 -5.24 -18.47
CA TRP A 11 34.55 -6.46 -19.03
C TRP A 11 34.30 -7.58 -18.00
N LEU A 12 34.94 -7.54 -16.83
CA LEU A 12 34.70 -8.56 -15.79
C LEU A 12 33.46 -8.29 -14.93
N PHE A 13 32.93 -7.06 -14.94
CA PHE A 13 31.68 -6.74 -14.25
C PHE A 13 30.42 -7.12 -15.04
N ILE A 14 30.49 -7.10 -16.38
CA ILE A 14 29.35 -7.43 -17.25
C ILE A 14 29.06 -8.95 -17.25
N GLY A 15 30.08 -9.79 -17.05
CA GLY A 15 29.92 -11.25 -17.01
C GLY A 15 29.25 -11.82 -15.76
N SER A 16 29.12 -11.05 -14.67
CA SER A 16 28.60 -11.54 -13.38
C SER A 16 27.15 -11.14 -13.09
N LEU A 17 26.60 -10.17 -13.84
CA LEU A 17 25.21 -9.73 -13.63
C LEU A 17 24.16 -10.74 -14.17
N GLY A 18 24.57 -11.70 -15.01
CA GLY A 18 23.69 -12.71 -15.59
C GLY A 18 23.33 -13.87 -14.66
N LEU A 19 24.08 -14.09 -13.57
CA LEU A 19 23.84 -15.20 -12.63
C LEU A 19 23.22 -14.75 -11.31
N PHE A 20 23.17 -13.45 -11.02
CA PHE A 20 22.56 -12.96 -9.78
C PHE A 20 21.03 -12.81 -9.84
N VAL A 21 20.45 -12.67 -11.04
CA VAL A 21 18.98 -12.62 -11.21
C VAL A 21 18.36 -14.01 -11.01
N SER A 22 19.03 -15.07 -11.46
CA SER A 22 18.52 -16.44 -11.37
C SER A 22 18.35 -16.94 -9.92
N SER A 23 19.29 -16.56 -9.04
CA SER A 23 19.27 -17.00 -7.63
C SER A 23 18.18 -16.31 -6.80
N TRP A 24 17.77 -15.10 -7.17
CA TRP A 24 16.68 -14.38 -6.49
C TRP A 24 15.28 -14.83 -6.92
N MET A 25 15.15 -15.57 -8.02
CA MET A 25 13.86 -16.00 -8.54
C MET A 25 13.36 -17.33 -7.92
N LEU A 26 14.26 -18.10 -7.29
CA LEU A 26 13.93 -19.38 -6.64
C LEU A 26 13.52 -19.25 -5.16
N GLN A 27 13.80 -18.12 -4.50
CA GLN A 27 13.33 -17.87 -3.13
C GLN A 27 11.86 -17.43 -3.05
N PHE A 28 11.26 -17.02 -4.16
CA PHE A 28 9.86 -16.57 -4.19
C PHE A 28 8.85 -17.72 -4.26
N LEU A 29 9.29 -18.97 -4.48
CA LEU A 29 8.43 -20.14 -4.62
C LEU A 29 8.22 -20.95 -3.33
N LEU A 30 8.84 -20.57 -2.20
CA LEU A 30 8.65 -21.26 -0.90
C LEU A 30 7.76 -20.50 0.10
N VAL A 31 7.32 -19.29 -0.20
CA VAL A 31 6.33 -18.56 0.61
C VAL A 31 4.93 -18.86 0.09
N SER A 32 4.46 -20.06 0.41
CA SER A 32 3.04 -20.41 0.35
C SER A 32 2.78 -21.43 1.45
N ALA A 33 2.64 -20.92 2.68
CA ALA A 33 2.07 -21.70 3.76
C ALA A 33 0.53 -21.62 3.66
N PRO A 34 -0.19 -22.75 3.52
CA PRO A 34 -1.62 -22.76 3.73
C PRO A 34 -1.88 -22.61 5.23
N ALA A 35 -2.49 -21.49 5.64
CA ALA A 35 -3.00 -21.33 7.00
C ALA A 35 -4.27 -22.19 7.19
N ALA A 36 -4.08 -23.51 7.32
CA ALA A 36 -5.12 -24.43 7.77
C ALA A 36 -5.05 -24.56 9.30
N ASN A 37 -5.85 -23.73 9.98
CA ASN A 37 -6.53 -23.97 11.26
C ASN A 37 -6.71 -22.64 12.01
N VAL A 38 -7.82 -21.96 11.73
CA VAL A 38 -8.38 -21.02 12.69
C VAL A 38 -9.36 -21.82 13.55
N PRO A 39 -9.20 -21.88 14.89
CA PRO A 39 -10.20 -22.49 15.75
C PRO A 39 -11.53 -21.77 15.57
N LYS A 40 -12.57 -22.56 15.27
CA LYS A 40 -13.96 -22.15 15.23
C LYS A 40 -14.36 -21.70 16.63
N LEU A 41 -14.16 -20.42 16.93
CA LEU A 41 -14.68 -19.80 18.13
C LEU A 41 -16.15 -19.47 17.89
N GLU A 42 -16.97 -20.23 18.58
CA GLU A 42 -18.41 -20.10 18.75
C GLU A 42 -18.73 -18.70 19.28
N VAL A 43 -19.29 -17.85 18.40
CA VAL A 43 -19.81 -16.54 18.79
C VAL A 43 -21.30 -16.71 19.06
N ALA A 44 -21.68 -16.57 20.33
CA ALA A 44 -23.06 -16.53 20.81
C ALA A 44 -23.90 -15.50 20.02
N PRO A 45 -25.23 -15.71 19.89
CA PRO A 45 -26.07 -14.84 19.08
C PRO A 45 -26.31 -13.51 19.81
N ILE A 46 -25.53 -12.49 19.47
CA ILE A 46 -25.80 -11.11 19.88
C ILE A 46 -26.86 -10.55 18.91
N SER A 47 -28.09 -11.05 19.04
CA SER A 47 -29.25 -10.33 18.52
C SER A 47 -29.45 -9.05 19.33
N ALA A 48 -29.69 -7.95 18.61
CA ALA A 48 -30.11 -6.63 19.10
C ALA A 48 -29.02 -5.59 19.46
N LEU A 49 -28.17 -5.24 18.48
CA LEU A 49 -27.74 -3.85 18.29
C LEU A 49 -28.16 -3.41 16.88
N SER A 50 -29.05 -2.43 16.80
CA SER A 50 -29.80 -2.04 15.61
C SER A 50 -28.94 -1.69 14.39
N LEU A 51 -29.34 -2.28 13.25
CA LEU A 51 -28.70 -2.33 11.91
C LEU A 51 -28.75 -1.09 10.97
N PRO A 52 -29.05 0.17 11.37
CA PRO A 52 -28.87 1.32 10.48
C PRO A 52 -27.49 2.00 10.56
N ALA A 53 -26.80 1.96 11.71
CA ALA A 53 -25.57 2.75 11.94
C ALA A 53 -24.28 2.10 11.43
N LEU A 54 -24.29 0.79 11.18
CA LEU A 54 -23.14 0.05 10.63
C LEU A 54 -23.01 0.18 9.10
N ARG A 55 -24.12 0.40 8.38
CA ARG A 55 -24.11 0.49 6.91
C ARG A 55 -23.36 1.72 6.36
N PRO A 56 -23.55 2.94 6.91
CA PRO A 56 -22.79 4.12 6.47
C PRO A 56 -21.28 3.98 6.73
N LEU A 57 -20.92 3.16 7.72
CA LEU A 57 -19.56 2.99 8.18
C LEU A 57 -18.72 2.10 7.25
N ASP A 58 -19.32 1.00 6.79
CA ASP A 58 -18.73 0.12 5.78
C ASP A 58 -18.52 0.87 4.45
N ASN A 59 -19.46 1.75 4.10
CA ASN A 59 -19.39 2.54 2.88
C ASN A 59 -18.18 3.49 2.83
N LEU A 60 -17.78 4.09 3.96
CA LEU A 60 -16.63 5.00 4.01
C LEU A 60 -15.31 4.28 3.78
N LEU A 61 -15.11 3.14 4.46
CA LEU A 61 -13.91 2.34 4.26
C LEU A 61 -13.86 1.79 2.83
N GLN A 62 -14.98 1.27 2.32
CA GLN A 62 -15.04 0.77 0.95
C GLN A 62 -14.76 1.87 -0.07
N ALA A 63 -15.34 3.06 0.08
CA ALA A 63 -15.05 4.21 -0.77
C ALA A 63 -13.56 4.59 -0.73
N ALA A 64 -12.94 4.54 0.45
CA ALA A 64 -11.50 4.82 0.58
C ALA A 64 -10.65 3.80 -0.19
N LEU A 65 -10.99 2.51 -0.07
CA LEU A 65 -10.30 1.44 -0.79
C LEU A 65 -10.46 1.58 -2.30
N ASN A 66 -11.67 1.89 -2.77
CA ASN A 66 -11.95 2.14 -4.19
C ASN A 66 -11.15 3.33 -4.72
N SER A 67 -11.06 4.43 -3.97
CA SER A 67 -10.25 5.59 -4.34
C SER A 67 -8.76 5.24 -4.44
N ALA A 68 -8.25 4.44 -3.49
CA ALA A 68 -6.88 3.95 -3.53
C ALA A 68 -6.62 2.98 -4.71
N GLU A 69 -7.60 2.17 -5.08
CA GLU A 69 -7.52 1.28 -6.24
C GLU A 69 -7.48 2.07 -7.55
N GLN A 70 -8.35 3.08 -7.69
CA GLN A 70 -8.32 4.01 -8.82
C GLN A 70 -6.96 4.71 -8.89
N ALA A 71 -6.42 5.18 -7.76
CA ALA A 71 -5.10 5.79 -7.70
C ALA A 71 -4.00 4.84 -8.20
N LYS A 72 -4.09 3.54 -7.89
CA LYS A 72 -3.16 2.53 -8.41
C LYS A 72 -3.33 2.34 -9.92
N ALA A 73 -4.56 2.23 -10.40
CA ALA A 73 -4.86 2.05 -11.82
C ALA A 73 -4.38 3.25 -12.65
N THR A 74 -4.72 4.47 -12.24
CA THR A 74 -4.27 5.70 -12.90
C THR A 74 -2.75 5.84 -12.84
N ALA A 75 -2.10 5.43 -11.75
CA ALA A 75 -0.64 5.47 -11.66
C ALA A 75 0.08 4.53 -12.64
N GLN A 76 -0.57 3.46 -13.11
CA GLN A 76 0.04 2.54 -14.09
C GLN A 76 0.12 3.16 -15.49
N THR A 77 -0.78 4.10 -15.81
CA THR A 77 -0.86 4.74 -17.12
C THR A 77 -0.44 6.20 -17.12
N ALA A 78 -0.17 6.78 -15.94
CA ALA A 78 0.26 8.17 -15.80
C ALA A 78 1.61 8.46 -16.48
N GLN A 79 1.63 9.44 -17.38
CA GLN A 79 2.84 9.85 -18.11
C GLN A 79 3.20 11.31 -17.86
N THR A 80 2.19 12.14 -17.59
CA THR A 80 2.36 13.58 -17.43
C THR A 80 2.27 14.01 -15.98
N THR A 81 2.82 15.18 -15.66
CA THR A 81 2.67 15.80 -14.33
C THR A 81 1.20 15.97 -13.94
N GLN A 82 0.31 16.19 -14.90
CA GLN A 82 -1.12 16.30 -14.67
C GLN A 82 -1.75 14.95 -14.30
N ASP A 83 -1.36 13.85 -14.95
CA ASP A 83 -1.84 12.52 -14.55
C ASP A 83 -1.40 12.19 -13.12
N TRP A 84 -0.17 12.57 -12.75
CA TRP A 84 0.33 12.41 -11.40
C TRP A 84 -0.42 13.26 -10.37
N SER A 85 -0.93 14.44 -10.74
CA SER A 85 -1.76 15.22 -9.82
C SER A 85 -3.10 14.55 -9.56
N VAL A 86 -3.69 13.90 -10.56
CA VAL A 86 -4.91 13.08 -10.41
C VAL A 86 -4.66 11.90 -9.47
N VAL A 87 -3.57 11.16 -9.67
CA VAL A 87 -3.18 10.05 -8.77
C VAL A 87 -3.06 10.54 -7.34
N MET A 88 -2.39 11.66 -7.10
CA MET A 88 -2.23 12.21 -5.75
C MET A 88 -3.54 12.69 -5.13
N GLY A 89 -4.47 13.22 -5.95
CA GLY A 89 -5.82 13.55 -5.53
C GLY A 89 -6.58 12.32 -5.02
N GLN A 90 -6.57 11.24 -5.79
CA GLN A 90 -7.24 9.99 -5.41
C GLN A 90 -6.66 9.36 -4.13
N TRP A 91 -5.34 9.46 -3.90
CA TRP A 91 -4.74 9.06 -2.62
C TRP A 91 -5.17 9.97 -1.46
N ALA A 92 -5.29 11.28 -1.69
CA ALA A 92 -5.75 12.23 -0.68
C ALA A 92 -7.21 12.00 -0.30
N ASP A 93 -8.08 11.69 -1.27
CA ASP A 93 -9.48 11.36 -1.05
C ASP A 93 -9.61 10.08 -0.22
N ALA A 94 -8.85 9.04 -0.55
CA ALA A 94 -8.80 7.80 0.21
C ALA A 94 -8.42 8.04 1.68
N LEU A 95 -7.40 8.86 1.93
CA LEU A 95 -6.95 9.21 3.27
C LEU A 95 -8.00 10.01 4.06
N THR A 96 -8.75 10.87 3.39
CA THR A 96 -9.83 11.65 4.01
C THR A 96 -10.97 10.73 4.43
N LEU A 97 -11.38 9.82 3.56
CA LEU A 97 -12.43 8.83 3.84
C LEU A 97 -12.06 7.90 5.02
N ILE A 98 -10.79 7.45 5.09
CA ILE A 98 -10.31 6.66 6.24
C ILE A 98 -10.41 7.43 7.54
N GLN A 99 -10.06 8.72 7.55
CA GLN A 99 -10.15 9.54 8.76
C GLN A 99 -11.59 9.69 9.24
N SER A 100 -12.54 9.78 8.31
CA SER A 100 -13.98 9.88 8.60
C SER A 100 -14.58 8.61 9.21
N VAL A 101 -13.88 7.47 9.23
CA VAL A 101 -14.35 6.25 9.89
C VAL A 101 -14.39 6.46 11.41
N PRO A 102 -15.56 6.49 12.09
CA PRO A 102 -15.62 6.68 13.54
C PRO A 102 -14.82 5.66 14.35
N GLY A 103 -14.32 6.10 15.50
CA GLY A 103 -13.48 5.32 16.41
C GLY A 103 -14.17 4.08 16.99
N SER A 104 -15.49 4.13 17.14
CA SER A 104 -16.34 3.03 17.63
C SER A 104 -16.59 1.94 16.58
N SER A 105 -16.11 2.13 15.35
CA SER A 105 -16.27 1.14 14.28
C SER A 105 -15.47 -0.13 14.57
N PRO A 106 -16.04 -1.33 14.35
CA PRO A 106 -15.25 -2.56 14.35
C PRO A 106 -14.16 -2.54 13.27
N GLN A 107 -14.33 -1.75 12.21
CA GLN A 107 -13.36 -1.61 11.12
C GLN A 107 -12.33 -0.51 11.36
N ARG A 108 -12.42 0.25 12.47
CA ARG A 108 -11.53 1.40 12.71
C ARG A 108 -10.06 0.99 12.70
N LEU A 109 -9.71 -0.12 13.33
CA LEU A 109 -8.33 -0.61 13.39
C LEU A 109 -7.79 -0.95 11.99
N PHE A 110 -8.63 -1.58 11.15
CA PHE A 110 -8.26 -1.86 9.77
C PHE A 110 -8.11 -0.58 8.95
N ALA A 111 -9.04 0.36 9.09
CA ALA A 111 -8.99 1.66 8.45
C ALA A 111 -7.70 2.42 8.82
N GLN A 112 -7.34 2.46 10.11
CA GLN A 112 -6.11 3.09 10.58
C GLN A 112 -4.85 2.49 9.95
N ARG A 113 -4.76 1.15 9.89
CA ARG A 113 -3.63 0.47 9.23
C ARG A 113 -3.54 0.85 7.75
N LYS A 114 -4.67 0.92 7.05
CA LYS A 114 -4.71 1.38 5.65
C LYS A 114 -4.33 2.85 5.51
N GLY A 115 -4.73 3.71 6.44
CA GLY A 115 -4.32 5.12 6.49
C GLY A 115 -2.81 5.27 6.56
N VAL A 116 -2.13 4.47 7.40
CA VAL A 116 -0.66 4.44 7.48
C VAL A 116 -0.04 4.02 6.15
N GLU A 117 -0.52 2.92 5.55
CA GLU A 117 -0.03 2.42 4.26
C GLU A 117 -0.14 3.48 3.16
N PHE A 118 -1.31 4.13 3.06
CA PHE A 118 -1.57 5.15 2.06
C PHE A 118 -0.70 6.39 2.26
N CYS A 119 -0.46 6.79 3.51
CA CYS A 119 0.44 7.89 3.83
C CYS A 119 1.90 7.60 3.46
N ILE A 120 2.36 6.37 3.62
CA ILE A 120 3.70 5.96 3.18
C ILE A 120 3.79 6.07 1.66
N ILE A 121 2.82 5.52 0.92
CA ILE A 121 2.79 5.55 -0.55
C ILE A 121 2.75 6.98 -1.07
N TRP A 122 1.86 7.80 -0.53
CA TRP A 122 1.72 9.21 -0.87
C TRP A 122 3.07 9.91 -0.64
N ARG A 123 3.70 9.75 0.54
CA ARG A 123 4.96 10.44 0.89
C ARG A 123 6.08 10.12 -0.08
N GLN A 124 6.20 8.85 -0.46
CA GLN A 124 7.21 8.40 -1.41
C GLN A 124 7.06 9.06 -2.78
N ARG A 125 5.82 9.26 -3.25
CA ARG A 125 5.55 9.76 -4.61
C ARG A 125 5.47 11.29 -4.70
N SER A 126 4.84 11.95 -3.73
CA SER A 126 4.63 13.40 -3.77
C SER A 126 5.84 14.22 -3.34
N LYS A 127 6.68 13.66 -2.46
CA LYS A 127 7.75 14.38 -1.74
C LYS A 127 7.27 15.68 -1.07
N ARG A 128 6.02 15.71 -0.60
CA ARG A 128 5.38 16.87 0.06
C ARG A 128 4.82 16.44 1.44
N PRO A 129 4.31 17.35 2.27
CA PRO A 129 3.51 16.98 3.44
C PRO A 129 2.02 16.90 3.07
N GLN A 130 1.29 15.94 3.65
CA GLN A 130 -0.16 15.80 3.51
C GLN A 130 -0.83 15.89 4.88
N ALA A 131 -1.73 16.85 5.08
CA ALA A 131 -2.41 17.08 6.36
C ALA A 131 -3.22 15.84 6.81
N ALA A 132 -3.81 15.13 5.85
CA ALA A 132 -4.53 13.88 6.05
C ALA A 132 -3.69 12.76 6.70
N CYS A 133 -2.36 12.90 6.68
CA CYS A 133 -1.43 11.92 7.27
C CYS A 133 -1.03 12.18 8.71
N GLN A 134 -1.34 13.35 9.27
CA GLN A 134 -1.02 13.65 10.66
C GLN A 134 -1.62 12.67 11.68
N PRO A 135 -2.90 12.26 11.59
CA PRO A 135 -3.46 11.34 12.59
C PRO A 135 -2.85 9.92 12.53
N PHE A 136 -2.16 9.56 11.45
CA PHE A 136 -1.52 8.26 11.26
C PHE A 136 -0.02 8.26 11.61
N SER A 137 0.50 9.36 12.14
CA SER A 137 1.93 9.53 12.45
C SER A 137 2.28 9.28 13.93
N ARG A 138 1.28 9.06 14.79
CA ARG A 138 1.48 8.81 16.23
C ARG A 138 1.34 7.30 16.52
N PRO A 139 2.30 6.71 17.27
CA PRO A 139 2.26 5.30 17.67
C PRO A 139 1.11 4.99 18.63
#